data_AF-A0A1F6BEE7-F1
#
_entry.id   AF-A0A1F6BEE7-F1
#
_cell.length_a   1.000
_cell.length_b   1.000
_cell.length_c   1.000
_cell.angle_alpha   90.00
_cell.angle_beta   90.00
_cell.angle_gamma   90.00
#
_symmetry.space_group_name_H-M   'P 1'
#
loop_
_entity.id
_entity.type
_entity.pdbx_description
1 polymer ?
#
loop_
_entity_poly.entity_id
_entity_poly.type
_entity_poly.pdbx_seq_one_letter_code
_entity_poly.pdbx_strand_id
1 'polypeptide(L)'
;MEENVIQDALRLAKNILKSLLPNKKRDIVNIAFHDKDTFYLEEYASIPQSFGYKLDNTIIFLEQNGVIEGKTIGWWYVGIMKMSSYLRRNLPDDLSMDDNISEIAREKGFIDKDEAIQYYYNVSKKDDRPKIDRQAAVLINKKALEEFCKKFTNNIQIPEGMGYLYNNGQLFFRLVDGSIDSFNFSGAKISRKVFETFFNLWRKDGVGTYKKNEIIKEYKKFFNNEDISANRIGEIVSNIRPSIIKPKVLISDRIEWRFDRKNDQWIFKISPMSH
;
A
#
# COMPACT_ATOMS: atom_id res chain seq x y z
N MET A 1 -17.46 3.70 -1.15
CA MET A 1 -17.12 2.30 -0.82
C MET A 1 -16.15 1.75 -1.86
N GLU A 2 -16.46 1.89 -3.15
CA GLU A 2 -15.63 1.50 -4.30
C GLU A 2 -14.23 2.14 -4.33
N GLU A 3 -14.10 3.44 -4.03
CA GLU A 3 -12.79 4.12 -4.05
C GLU A 3 -11.81 3.64 -2.97
N ASN A 4 -12.32 3.17 -1.82
CA ASN A 4 -11.47 2.57 -0.78
C ASN A 4 -10.93 1.20 -1.27
N VAL A 5 -11.75 0.46 -2.03
CA VAL A 5 -11.36 -0.82 -2.66
C VAL A 5 -10.28 -0.59 -3.72
N ILE A 6 -10.39 0.48 -4.52
CA ILE A 6 -9.35 0.85 -5.51
C ILE A 6 -8.02 1.15 -4.82
N GLN A 7 -8.01 1.93 -3.73
CA GLN A 7 -6.78 2.28 -3.03
C GLN A 7 -6.12 1.07 -2.37
N ASP A 8 -6.92 0.18 -1.77
CA ASP A 8 -6.41 -1.04 -1.16
C ASP A 8 -5.90 -2.04 -2.20
N ALA A 9 -6.61 -2.19 -3.32
CA ALA A 9 -6.17 -2.96 -4.49
C ALA A 9 -4.87 -2.41 -5.07
N LEU A 10 -4.72 -1.09 -5.18
CA LEU A 10 -3.50 -0.45 -5.67
C LEU A 10 -2.31 -0.68 -4.75
N ARG A 11 -2.52 -0.59 -3.43
CA ARG A 11 -1.49 -0.88 -2.43
C ARG A 11 -1.03 -2.33 -2.54
N LEU A 12 -1.97 -3.27 -2.56
CA LEU A 12 -1.71 -4.70 -2.72
C LEU A 12 -0.94 -4.97 -4.02
N ALA A 13 -1.41 -4.42 -5.14
CA ALA A 13 -0.79 -4.60 -6.45
C ALA A 13 0.67 -4.11 -6.50
N LYS A 14 0.94 -2.93 -5.92
CA LYS A 14 2.30 -2.38 -5.83
C LYS A 14 3.23 -3.23 -4.96
N ASN A 15 2.73 -3.77 -3.86
CA ASN A 15 3.51 -4.64 -2.98
C ASN A 15 3.86 -5.94 -3.68
N ILE A 16 2.90 -6.56 -4.36
CA ILE A 16 3.14 -7.77 -5.16
C ILE A 16 4.19 -7.46 -6.23
N LEU A 17 4.02 -6.40 -7.03
CA LEU A 17 4.93 -6.06 -8.12
C LEU A 17 6.39 -5.88 -7.66
N LYS A 18 6.62 -5.29 -6.48
CA LYS A 18 7.96 -5.11 -5.89
C LYS A 18 8.67 -6.42 -5.55
N SER A 19 7.91 -7.49 -5.32
CA SER A 19 8.47 -8.81 -5.00
C SER A 19 8.81 -9.65 -6.24
N LEU A 20 8.30 -9.27 -7.42
CA LEU A 20 8.45 -10.06 -8.62
C LEU A 20 9.82 -9.84 -9.27
N LEU A 21 10.41 -10.92 -9.77
CA LEU A 21 11.62 -10.83 -10.59
C LEU A 21 11.33 -10.07 -11.91
N PRO A 22 12.33 -9.33 -12.47
CA PRO A 22 12.14 -8.53 -13.68
C PRO A 22 11.61 -9.31 -14.87
N ASN A 23 12.06 -10.56 -15.06
CA ASN A 23 11.78 -11.36 -16.24
C ASN A 23 10.52 -12.24 -16.13
N LYS A 24 9.84 -12.27 -14.98
CA LYS A 24 8.61 -13.08 -14.81
C LYS A 24 7.44 -12.43 -15.54
N LYS A 25 6.70 -13.20 -16.34
CA LYS A 25 5.43 -12.76 -16.95
C LYS A 25 4.22 -12.99 -16.04
N ARG A 26 4.26 -14.08 -15.27
CA ARG A 26 3.24 -14.51 -14.32
C ARG A 26 3.92 -15.02 -13.06
N ASP A 27 3.16 -15.04 -11.97
CA ASP A 27 3.61 -15.64 -10.72
C ASP A 27 2.40 -16.12 -9.91
N ILE A 28 2.64 -17.02 -8.95
CA ILE A 28 1.65 -17.32 -7.91
C ILE A 28 2.12 -16.68 -6.62
N VAL A 29 1.25 -15.90 -5.99
CA VAL A 29 1.54 -15.23 -4.72
C VAL A 29 0.51 -15.59 -3.68
N ASN A 30 0.94 -15.62 -2.42
CA ASN A 30 0.06 -15.80 -1.28
C ASN A 30 -0.55 -14.44 -0.90
N ILE A 31 -1.85 -14.43 -0.64
CA ILE A 31 -2.59 -13.25 -0.18
C ILE A 31 -3.34 -13.57 1.11
N ALA A 32 -3.28 -12.64 2.06
CA ALA A 32 -4.09 -12.61 3.27
C ALA A 32 -5.24 -11.58 3.13
N PHE A 33 -6.43 -11.98 3.55
CA PHE A 33 -7.66 -11.19 3.50
C PHE A 33 -7.70 -10.12 4.59
N HIS A 34 -6.80 -10.22 5.57
CA HIS A 34 -6.57 -9.19 6.57
C HIS A 34 -5.07 -8.94 6.75
N ASP A 35 -4.68 -7.68 6.91
CA ASP A 35 -3.29 -7.29 7.15
C ASP A 35 -2.67 -8.00 8.38
N LYS A 36 -3.45 -8.30 9.42
CA LYS A 36 -2.98 -9.04 10.62
C LYS A 36 -2.64 -10.50 10.35
N ASP A 37 -3.16 -11.06 9.25
CA ASP A 37 -2.94 -12.43 8.82
C ASP A 37 -1.87 -12.47 7.69
N THR A 38 -1.15 -11.36 7.46
CA THR A 38 0.09 -11.36 6.65
C THR A 38 1.21 -12.02 7.42
N PHE A 39 1.99 -12.85 6.74
CA PHE A 39 3.04 -13.63 7.38
C PHE A 39 4.28 -13.70 6.49
N TYR A 40 5.42 -13.80 7.17
CA TYR A 40 6.67 -14.28 6.63
C TYR A 40 7.11 -15.40 7.57
N LEU A 41 7.14 -16.64 7.08
CA LEU A 41 7.49 -17.79 7.90
C LEU A 41 9.00 -18.01 7.77
N GLU A 42 9.77 -17.41 8.69
CA GLU A 42 11.23 -17.57 8.73
C GLU A 42 11.66 -19.05 8.80
N GLU A 43 10.85 -19.89 9.46
CA GLU A 43 11.08 -21.34 9.59
C GLU A 43 10.71 -22.14 8.31
N TYR A 44 10.01 -21.52 7.35
CA TYR A 44 9.58 -22.12 6.09
C TYR A 44 10.00 -21.25 4.91
N ALA A 45 11.30 -21.14 4.66
CA ALA A 45 11.86 -20.34 3.55
C ALA A 45 11.32 -20.72 2.15
N SER A 46 10.70 -21.90 2.01
CA SER A 46 10.01 -22.34 0.80
C SER A 46 8.68 -21.63 0.55
N ILE A 47 8.07 -20.98 1.55
CA ILE A 47 6.80 -20.27 1.41
C ILE A 47 7.08 -18.82 1.00
N PRO A 48 6.68 -18.39 -0.21
CA PRO A 48 6.82 -16.99 -0.62
C PRO A 48 6.00 -16.07 0.29
N GLN A 49 6.52 -14.85 0.51
CA GLN A 49 5.89 -13.81 1.31
C GLN A 49 4.40 -13.64 0.96
N SER A 50 3.55 -13.55 1.99
CA SER A 50 2.12 -13.29 1.84
C SER A 50 1.82 -11.78 1.88
N PHE A 51 0.96 -11.30 0.98
CA PHE A 51 0.55 -9.90 0.89
C PHE A 51 -0.85 -9.68 1.49
N GLY A 52 -1.04 -8.59 2.23
CA GLY A 52 -2.33 -8.30 2.90
C GLY A 52 -3.18 -7.28 2.17
N TYR A 53 -4.50 -7.44 2.26
CA TYR A 53 -5.49 -6.40 1.99
C TYR A 53 -6.44 -6.20 3.19
N LYS A 54 -7.22 -5.12 3.17
CA LYS A 54 -8.11 -4.67 4.26
C LYS A 54 -9.59 -4.80 3.93
N LEU A 55 -9.97 -4.77 2.66
CA LEU A 55 -11.38 -4.76 2.23
C LEU A 55 -11.75 -6.01 1.44
N ASP A 56 -12.81 -6.71 1.85
CA ASP A 56 -13.25 -7.99 1.26
C ASP A 56 -13.40 -7.96 -0.27
N ASN A 57 -13.86 -6.83 -0.83
CA ASN A 57 -14.07 -6.67 -2.27
C ASN A 57 -12.78 -6.44 -3.09
N THR A 58 -11.61 -6.35 -2.45
CA THR A 58 -10.32 -6.05 -3.12
C THR A 58 -9.94 -7.12 -4.14
N ILE A 59 -10.12 -8.40 -3.80
CA ILE A 59 -9.80 -9.51 -4.71
C ILE A 59 -10.76 -9.54 -5.89
N ILE A 60 -12.06 -9.37 -5.63
CA ILE A 60 -13.09 -9.29 -6.68
C ILE A 60 -12.76 -8.16 -7.66
N PHE A 61 -12.34 -7.00 -7.14
CA PHE A 61 -11.97 -5.85 -7.97
C PHE A 61 -10.73 -6.11 -8.84
N LEU A 62 -9.71 -6.80 -8.30
CA LEU A 62 -8.51 -7.18 -9.06
C LEU A 62 -8.82 -8.24 -10.14
N GLU A 63 -9.71 -9.19 -9.86
CA GLU A 63 -10.22 -10.18 -10.83
C GLU A 63 -10.95 -9.50 -11.98
N GLN A 64 -11.87 -8.57 -11.68
CA GLN A 64 -12.61 -7.80 -12.69
C GLN A 64 -11.70 -6.96 -13.60
N ASN A 65 -10.52 -6.56 -13.12
CA ASN A 65 -9.53 -5.84 -13.91
C ASN A 65 -8.47 -6.76 -14.56
N GLY A 66 -8.65 -8.08 -14.51
CA GLY A 66 -7.77 -9.06 -15.17
C GLY A 66 -6.39 -9.20 -14.53
N VAL A 67 -6.20 -8.69 -13.31
CA VAL A 67 -4.93 -8.79 -12.58
C VAL A 67 -4.73 -10.21 -12.04
N ILE A 68 -5.81 -10.77 -11.46
CA ILE A 68 -5.86 -12.13 -10.95
C ILE A 68 -6.49 -13.01 -12.03
N GLU A 69 -5.73 -14.00 -12.50
CA GLU A 69 -6.17 -14.94 -13.54
C GLU A 69 -6.75 -16.23 -12.94
N GLY A 70 -6.45 -16.54 -11.67
CA GLY A 70 -7.01 -17.69 -10.94
C GLY A 70 -6.70 -17.61 -9.44
N LYS A 71 -7.49 -18.29 -8.60
CA LYS A 71 -7.28 -18.34 -7.14
C LYS A 71 -7.67 -19.68 -6.51
N THR A 72 -7.04 -19.98 -5.39
CA THR A 72 -7.29 -21.16 -4.54
C THR A 72 -7.32 -20.69 -3.09
N ILE A 73 -8.47 -20.80 -2.43
CA ILE A 73 -8.73 -20.27 -1.09
C ILE A 73 -8.43 -21.32 -0.03
N GLY A 74 -7.75 -20.93 1.05
CA GLY A 74 -7.41 -21.82 2.17
C GLY A 74 -6.13 -22.62 1.96
N TRP A 75 -5.24 -22.18 1.06
CA TRP A 75 -3.98 -22.85 0.76
C TRP A 75 -2.82 -21.85 0.65
N TRP A 76 -1.61 -22.34 0.92
CA TRP A 76 -0.37 -21.59 0.67
C TRP A 76 0.36 -22.19 -0.50
N TYR A 77 0.63 -21.38 -1.52
CA TYR A 77 1.56 -21.73 -2.58
C TYR A 77 2.98 -21.83 -2.03
N VAL A 78 3.69 -22.88 -2.46
CA VAL A 78 5.06 -23.20 -2.03
C VAL A 78 6.00 -23.28 -3.21
N GLY A 79 5.53 -23.76 -4.36
CA GLY A 79 6.39 -23.94 -5.52
C GLY A 79 5.71 -24.65 -6.68
N ILE A 80 6.49 -24.92 -7.72
CA ILE A 80 6.09 -25.73 -8.87
C ILE A 80 7.02 -26.93 -8.93
N MET A 81 6.47 -28.11 -9.18
CA MET A 81 7.24 -29.34 -9.31
C MET A 81 6.98 -30.04 -10.63
N LYS A 82 7.98 -30.78 -11.11
CA LYS A 82 7.82 -31.72 -12.22
C LYS A 82 7.21 -33.04 -11.74
N MET A 83 6.19 -33.49 -12.45
CA MET A 83 5.42 -34.68 -12.17
C MET A 83 6.09 -35.91 -12.77
N SER A 84 6.88 -36.60 -11.93
CA SER A 84 7.25 -37.99 -12.18
C SER A 84 6.35 -38.94 -11.39
N SER A 85 6.21 -40.18 -11.88
CA SER A 85 5.45 -41.24 -11.20
C SER A 85 6.01 -41.57 -9.80
N TYR A 86 7.31 -41.37 -9.59
CA TYR A 86 7.98 -41.55 -8.30
C TYR A 86 7.66 -40.42 -7.30
N LEU A 87 7.71 -39.16 -7.76
CA LEU A 87 7.43 -38.01 -6.89
C LEU A 87 5.96 -37.94 -6.44
N ARG A 88 5.01 -38.38 -7.28
CA ARG A 88 3.60 -38.51 -6.86
C ARG A 88 3.40 -39.47 -5.68
N ARG A 89 4.24 -40.50 -5.58
CA ARG A 89 4.12 -41.55 -4.55
C ARG A 89 4.77 -41.17 -3.23
N ASN A 90 5.70 -40.21 -3.25
CA ASN A 90 6.51 -39.80 -2.10
C ASN A 90 6.30 -38.32 -1.74
N LEU A 91 5.14 -37.77 -2.06
CA LEU A 91 4.82 -36.40 -1.67
C LEU A 91 4.71 -36.34 -0.13
N PRO A 92 5.35 -35.38 0.55
CA PRO A 92 5.13 -35.15 1.97
C PRO A 92 3.64 -34.99 2.29
N ASP A 93 3.19 -35.57 3.42
CA ASP A 93 1.76 -35.63 3.80
C ASP A 93 1.12 -34.24 4.01
N ASP A 94 1.95 -33.21 4.23
CA ASP A 94 1.56 -31.81 4.41
C ASP A 94 1.52 -31.00 3.10
N LEU A 95 1.95 -31.61 1.98
CA LEU A 95 1.87 -31.02 0.65
C LEU A 95 0.69 -31.59 -0.14
N SER A 96 0.05 -30.71 -0.90
CA SER A 96 -1.05 -31.03 -1.80
C SER A 96 -0.79 -30.45 -3.18
N MET A 97 -1.41 -31.07 -4.18
CA MET A 97 -1.37 -30.66 -5.58
C MET A 97 -2.77 -30.35 -6.13
N ASP A 98 -3.71 -29.98 -5.24
CA ASP A 98 -5.12 -29.72 -5.61
C ASP A 98 -5.25 -28.66 -6.72
N ASP A 99 -6.15 -28.92 -7.66
CA ASP A 99 -5.99 -28.60 -9.10
C ASP A 99 -6.62 -27.27 -9.54
N ASN A 100 -7.18 -26.47 -8.63
CA ASN A 100 -8.04 -25.34 -9.00
C ASN A 100 -7.36 -24.22 -9.81
N ILE A 101 -6.09 -23.89 -9.52
CA ILE A 101 -5.31 -22.94 -10.36
C ILE A 101 -4.51 -23.68 -11.43
N SER A 102 -4.18 -24.97 -11.23
CA SER A 102 -3.28 -25.73 -12.09
C SER A 102 -3.76 -25.80 -13.54
N GLU A 103 -5.07 -25.97 -13.76
CA GLU A 103 -5.66 -25.96 -15.09
C GLU A 103 -5.48 -24.60 -15.78
N ILE A 104 -5.88 -23.52 -15.12
CA ILE A 104 -5.71 -22.15 -15.62
C ILE A 104 -4.22 -21.83 -15.87
N ALA A 105 -3.34 -22.23 -14.96
CA ALA A 105 -1.90 -22.03 -15.09
C ALA A 105 -1.34 -22.74 -16.33
N ARG A 106 -1.80 -23.97 -16.61
CA ARG A 106 -1.44 -24.73 -17.83
C ARG A 106 -1.96 -24.05 -19.09
N GLU A 107 -3.24 -23.65 -19.11
CA GLU A 107 -3.84 -22.94 -20.25
C GLU A 107 -3.13 -21.63 -20.59
N LYS A 108 -2.65 -20.92 -19.55
CA LYS A 108 -1.91 -19.65 -19.69
C LYS A 108 -0.42 -19.85 -19.97
N GLY A 109 0.05 -21.10 -20.05
CA GLY A 109 1.46 -21.46 -20.27
C GLY A 109 2.39 -20.99 -19.15
N PHE A 110 1.89 -20.93 -17.92
CA PHE A 110 2.70 -20.62 -16.74
C PHE A 110 3.45 -21.85 -16.21
N ILE A 111 2.82 -23.03 -16.29
CA ILE A 111 3.43 -24.32 -15.97
C ILE A 111 3.23 -25.28 -17.15
N ASP A 112 4.14 -26.23 -17.30
CA ASP A 112 4.09 -27.25 -18.34
C ASP A 112 3.06 -28.36 -18.02
N LYS A 113 2.75 -29.22 -19.01
CA LYS A 113 1.80 -30.33 -18.83
C LYS A 113 2.29 -31.38 -17.84
N ASP A 114 3.59 -31.49 -17.67
CA ASP A 114 4.26 -32.37 -16.72
C ASP A 114 4.58 -31.63 -15.41
N GLU A 115 4.02 -30.46 -15.15
CA GLU A 115 4.23 -29.71 -13.91
C GLU A 115 2.94 -29.60 -13.09
N ALA A 116 3.10 -29.48 -11.76
CA ALA A 116 2.01 -29.19 -10.84
C ALA A 116 2.41 -28.13 -9.82
N ILE A 117 1.41 -27.39 -9.36
CA ILE A 117 1.57 -26.42 -8.29
C ILE A 117 1.56 -27.16 -6.95
N GLN A 118 2.50 -26.83 -6.09
CA GLN A 118 2.61 -27.36 -4.74
C GLN A 118 2.02 -26.39 -3.73
N TYR A 119 1.18 -26.93 -2.87
CA TYR A 119 0.55 -26.20 -1.78
C TYR A 119 0.84 -26.85 -0.44
N TYR A 120 1.05 -26.05 0.62
CA TYR A 120 0.91 -26.58 1.97
C TYR A 120 -0.56 -26.62 2.35
N TYR A 121 -0.95 -27.74 2.96
CA TYR A 121 -2.22 -27.92 3.63
C TYR A 121 -1.97 -28.59 4.96
N ASN A 122 -2.54 -28.04 6.02
CA ASN A 122 -2.55 -28.72 7.31
C ASN A 122 -1.13 -29.03 7.85
N VAL A 123 -0.22 -28.03 7.86
CA VAL A 123 1.12 -28.19 8.44
C VAL A 123 0.97 -28.52 9.93
N SER A 124 1.28 -29.76 10.30
CA SER A 124 1.06 -30.23 11.67
C SER A 124 2.17 -29.71 12.58
N LYS A 125 1.87 -28.62 13.31
CA LYS A 125 2.33 -28.27 14.67
C LYS A 125 2.08 -26.77 14.88
N LYS A 126 1.08 -26.45 15.73
CA LYS A 126 0.64 -25.09 16.12
C LYS A 126 -0.27 -24.41 15.08
N ASP A 127 -1.04 -23.41 15.53
CA ASP A 127 -2.16 -22.72 14.86
C ASP A 127 -1.85 -22.02 13.51
N ASP A 128 -0.73 -22.34 12.87
CA ASP A 128 -0.21 -21.75 11.65
C ASP A 128 -0.65 -22.57 10.42
N ARG A 129 -1.95 -22.83 10.30
CA ARG A 129 -2.53 -23.43 9.07
C ARG A 129 -3.06 -22.33 8.15
N PRO A 130 -3.12 -22.58 6.84
CA PRO A 130 -3.85 -21.69 5.96
C PRO A 130 -5.32 -21.66 6.38
N LYS A 131 -5.85 -20.45 6.62
CA LYS A 131 -7.24 -20.27 7.07
C LYS A 131 -8.12 -20.01 5.86
N ILE A 132 -9.13 -20.84 5.66
CA ILE A 132 -10.06 -20.78 4.52
C ILE A 132 -10.78 -19.43 4.41
N ASP A 133 -11.02 -18.78 5.55
CA ASP A 133 -11.66 -17.48 5.66
C ASP A 133 -10.68 -16.31 5.55
N ARG A 134 -9.37 -16.57 5.40
CA ARG A 134 -8.35 -15.51 5.51
C ARG A 134 -7.27 -15.51 4.47
N GLN A 135 -7.07 -16.58 3.71
CA GLN A 135 -5.89 -16.68 2.85
C GLN A 135 -6.21 -17.34 1.51
N ALA A 136 -5.50 -16.95 0.48
CA ALA A 136 -5.56 -17.56 -0.84
C ALA A 136 -4.21 -17.52 -1.55
N ALA A 137 -3.94 -18.52 -2.37
CA ALA A 137 -2.94 -18.43 -3.44
C ALA A 137 -3.62 -17.85 -4.68
N VAL A 138 -2.97 -16.90 -5.36
CA VAL A 138 -3.50 -16.28 -6.58
C VAL A 138 -2.47 -16.32 -7.71
N LEU A 139 -2.93 -16.70 -8.91
CA LEU A 139 -2.17 -16.56 -10.15
C LEU A 139 -2.34 -15.13 -10.66
N ILE A 140 -1.22 -14.44 -10.84
CA ILE A 140 -1.20 -13.05 -11.28
C ILE A 140 -0.51 -12.89 -12.63
N ASN A 141 -0.98 -11.90 -13.39
CA ASN A 141 -0.35 -11.46 -14.63
C ASN A 141 0.43 -10.16 -14.38
N LYS A 142 1.76 -10.18 -14.53
CA LYS A 142 2.61 -9.01 -14.25
C LYS A 142 2.26 -7.82 -15.13
N LYS A 143 2.00 -8.04 -16.42
CA LYS A 143 1.64 -6.96 -17.35
C LYS A 143 0.31 -6.32 -16.95
N ALA A 144 -0.70 -7.13 -16.64
CA ALA A 144 -1.99 -6.63 -16.17
C ALA A 144 -1.85 -5.90 -14.81
N LEU A 145 -0.99 -6.39 -13.91
CA LEU A 145 -0.67 -5.75 -12.64
C LEU A 145 0.00 -4.37 -12.84
N GLU A 146 0.93 -4.26 -13.78
CA GLU A 146 1.58 -2.99 -14.16
C GLU A 146 0.59 -2.03 -14.81
N GLU A 147 -0.25 -2.50 -15.73
CA GLU A 147 -1.29 -1.70 -16.38
C GLU A 147 -2.36 -1.24 -15.37
N PHE A 148 -2.77 -2.12 -14.45
CA PHE A 148 -3.63 -1.78 -13.33
C PHE A 148 -3.00 -0.70 -12.47
N CYS A 149 -1.72 -0.87 -12.11
CA CYS A 149 -0.99 0.16 -11.37
C CYS A 149 -0.93 1.46 -12.15
N LYS A 150 -0.73 1.47 -13.47
CA LYS A 150 -0.73 2.70 -14.28
C LYS A 150 -2.12 3.34 -14.39
N LYS A 151 -3.17 2.52 -14.54
CA LYS A 151 -4.57 2.95 -14.67
C LYS A 151 -5.08 3.57 -13.37
N PHE A 152 -4.75 2.97 -12.23
CA PHE A 152 -5.30 3.33 -10.91
C PHE A 152 -4.30 3.99 -9.96
N THR A 153 -2.98 3.94 -10.23
CA THR A 153 -2.09 5.02 -9.79
C THR A 153 -2.50 6.19 -10.64
N ASN A 154 -3.54 6.90 -10.18
CA ASN A 154 -4.04 8.04 -10.90
C ASN A 154 -2.84 8.88 -11.36
N ASN A 155 -2.90 9.27 -12.63
CA ASN A 155 -2.47 10.60 -13.03
C ASN A 155 -3.18 11.63 -12.14
N ILE A 156 -2.88 11.68 -10.84
CA ILE A 156 -3.10 12.86 -10.02
C ILE A 156 -2.03 13.82 -10.50
N GLN A 157 -2.32 14.39 -11.66
CA GLN A 157 -1.78 15.67 -12.02
C GLN A 157 -2.44 16.62 -11.05
N ILE A 158 -1.69 17.01 -10.04
CA ILE A 158 -1.97 18.24 -9.34
C ILE A 158 -2.02 19.31 -10.46
N PRO A 159 -3.18 19.94 -10.74
CA PRO A 159 -3.33 20.85 -11.87
C PRO A 159 -2.21 21.88 -11.89
N GLU A 160 -1.83 22.32 -13.09
CA GLU A 160 -0.78 23.33 -13.22
C GLU A 160 -1.15 24.59 -12.41
N GLY A 161 -0.23 25.06 -11.58
CA GLY A 161 -0.47 26.14 -10.60
C GLY A 161 -0.99 25.69 -9.22
N MET A 162 -1.56 24.49 -9.09
CA MET A 162 -1.84 23.89 -7.78
C MET A 162 -0.59 23.17 -7.25
N GLY A 163 -0.38 23.18 -5.93
CA GLY A 163 0.70 22.38 -5.31
C GLY A 163 0.23 21.24 -4.46
N TYR A 164 -1.08 21.08 -4.30
CA TYR A 164 -1.67 19.91 -3.71
C TYR A 164 -3.08 19.71 -4.25
N LEU A 165 -3.57 18.48 -4.11
CA LEU A 165 -4.93 18.06 -4.42
C LEU A 165 -5.40 17.17 -3.28
N TYR A 166 -6.53 17.49 -2.66
CA TYR A 166 -7.19 16.57 -1.74
C TYR A 166 -8.25 15.77 -2.49
N ASN A 167 -8.08 14.45 -2.52
CA ASN A 167 -9.00 13.54 -3.19
C ASN A 167 -9.17 12.25 -2.37
N ASN A 168 -10.41 11.88 -2.09
CA ASN A 168 -10.78 10.59 -1.46
C ASN A 168 -10.03 10.26 -0.18
N GLY A 169 -10.02 11.21 0.75
CA GLY A 169 -9.32 11.03 2.02
C GLY A 169 -7.81 11.24 1.95
N GLN A 170 -7.22 11.36 0.76
CA GLN A 170 -5.79 11.52 0.58
C GLN A 170 -5.44 12.94 0.13
N LEU A 171 -4.44 13.53 0.76
CA LEU A 171 -3.84 14.78 0.35
C LEU A 171 -2.60 14.48 -0.47
N PHE A 172 -2.63 14.75 -1.77
CA PHE A 172 -1.50 14.66 -2.68
C PHE A 172 -0.82 16.01 -2.76
N PHE A 173 0.50 16.09 -2.72
CA PHE A 173 1.23 17.35 -2.75
C PHE A 173 2.53 17.23 -3.53
N ARG A 174 2.90 18.33 -4.20
CA ARG A 174 4.12 18.43 -5.01
C ARG A 174 5.27 18.94 -4.14
N LEU A 175 6.36 18.21 -4.13
CA LEU A 175 7.60 18.57 -3.44
C LEU A 175 8.38 19.60 -4.26
N VAL A 176 9.39 20.22 -3.64
CA VAL A 176 10.24 21.25 -4.29
C VAL A 176 11.00 20.70 -5.50
N ASP A 177 11.36 19.42 -5.46
CA ASP A 177 12.02 18.71 -6.57
C ASP A 177 11.05 18.30 -7.70
N GLY A 178 9.76 18.66 -7.59
CA GLY A 178 8.73 18.34 -8.57
C GLY A 178 8.07 16.97 -8.38
N SER A 179 8.61 16.12 -7.50
CA SER A 179 7.99 14.82 -7.20
C SER A 179 6.67 14.97 -6.42
N ILE A 180 5.83 13.94 -6.46
CA ILE A 180 4.51 13.93 -5.79
C ILE A 180 4.52 12.87 -4.68
N ASP A 181 4.09 13.26 -3.49
CA ASP A 181 3.78 12.35 -2.37
C ASP A 181 2.33 12.57 -1.89
N SER A 182 1.86 11.75 -0.96
CA SER A 182 0.53 11.85 -0.39
C SER A 182 0.46 11.59 1.10
N PHE A 183 -0.61 12.01 1.78
CA PHE A 183 -0.92 11.64 3.15
C PHE A 183 -2.37 11.19 3.25
N ASN A 184 -2.65 10.13 4.01
CA ASN A 184 -4.02 9.70 4.27
C ASN A 184 -4.60 10.45 5.48
N PHE A 185 -5.63 11.24 5.24
CA PHE A 185 -6.41 12.00 6.21
C PHE A 185 -7.90 11.60 6.23
N SER A 186 -8.27 10.43 5.71
CA SER A 186 -9.68 10.00 5.57
C SER A 186 -10.49 10.11 6.86
N GLY A 187 -9.87 9.79 8.01
CA GLY A 187 -10.47 9.93 9.34
C GLY A 187 -10.10 11.22 10.10
N ALA A 188 -9.33 12.13 9.50
CA ALA A 188 -8.67 13.23 10.22
C ALA A 188 -8.79 14.57 9.49
N LYS A 189 -10.03 15.00 9.22
CA LYS A 189 -10.35 16.21 8.42
C LYS A 189 -9.72 17.49 8.97
N ILE A 190 -9.65 17.67 10.29
CA ILE A 190 -9.06 18.86 10.91
C ILE A 190 -7.54 18.83 10.77
N SER A 191 -6.93 17.67 11.01
CA SER A 191 -5.50 17.46 10.82
C SER A 191 -5.05 17.78 9.39
N ARG A 192 -5.84 17.35 8.39
CA ARG A 192 -5.63 17.72 6.99
C ARG A 192 -5.57 19.23 6.80
N LYS A 193 -6.56 19.95 7.31
CA LYS A 193 -6.66 21.41 7.15
C LYS A 193 -5.44 22.12 7.74
N VAL A 194 -4.99 21.69 8.92
CA VAL A 194 -3.77 22.23 9.55
C VAL A 194 -2.55 21.97 8.68
N PHE A 195 -2.37 20.75 8.18
CA PHE A 195 -1.26 20.45 7.26
C PHE A 195 -1.30 21.33 6.00
N GLU A 196 -2.46 21.44 5.35
CA GLU A 196 -2.66 22.27 4.15
C GLU A 196 -2.31 23.74 4.41
N THR A 197 -2.67 24.29 5.58
CA THR A 197 -2.30 25.65 5.96
C THR A 197 -0.79 25.84 6.02
N PHE A 198 -0.07 24.96 6.73
CA PHE A 198 1.39 25.04 6.82
C PHE A 198 2.06 24.87 5.45
N PHE A 199 1.59 23.91 4.68
CA PHE A 199 2.11 23.65 3.34
C PHE A 199 1.89 24.84 2.39
N ASN A 200 0.73 25.49 2.46
CA ASN A 200 0.43 26.65 1.63
C ASN A 200 1.26 27.88 2.01
N LEU A 201 1.47 28.13 3.31
CA LEU A 201 2.37 29.18 3.79
C LEU A 201 3.78 28.96 3.22
N TRP A 202 4.31 27.76 3.40
CA TRP A 202 5.65 27.43 2.96
C TRP A 202 5.87 27.47 1.46
N ARG A 203 4.90 27.05 0.65
CA ARG A 203 5.01 27.20 -0.80
C ARG A 203 4.97 28.65 -1.27
N LYS A 204 4.28 29.55 -0.55
CA LYS A 204 4.14 30.95 -0.97
C LYS A 204 5.41 31.75 -0.79
N ASP A 205 6.09 31.57 0.35
CA ASP A 205 7.21 32.41 0.74
C ASP A 205 8.55 31.68 0.88
N GLY A 206 8.55 30.35 0.99
CA GLY A 206 9.76 29.55 1.20
C GLY A 206 10.48 29.79 2.54
N VAL A 207 9.96 30.66 3.41
CA VAL A 207 10.62 31.08 4.67
C VAL A 207 10.65 29.91 5.66
N GLY A 208 9.51 29.23 5.78
CA GLY A 208 9.35 28.06 6.65
C GLY A 208 9.31 28.38 8.14
N THR A 209 9.09 29.63 8.53
CA THR A 209 8.90 30.05 9.94
C THR A 209 7.69 30.98 10.07
N TYR A 210 6.74 30.62 10.93
CA TYR A 210 5.41 31.25 11.00
C TYR A 210 4.95 31.51 12.43
N LYS A 211 4.45 32.72 12.69
CA LYS A 211 3.78 33.06 13.95
C LYS A 211 2.38 32.44 14.00
N LYS A 212 1.88 32.20 15.22
CA LYS A 212 0.53 31.65 15.46
C LYS A 212 -0.57 32.44 14.72
N ASN A 213 -0.51 33.77 14.75
CA ASN A 213 -1.51 34.62 14.12
C ASN A 213 -1.50 34.52 12.59
N GLU A 214 -0.35 34.27 11.97
CA GLU A 214 -0.22 34.08 10.52
C GLU A 214 -0.87 32.76 10.11
N ILE A 215 -0.63 31.69 10.87
CA ILE A 215 -1.23 30.38 10.64
C ILE A 215 -2.75 30.45 10.78
N ILE A 216 -3.27 31.09 11.83
CA ILE A 216 -4.72 31.23 12.05
C ILE A 216 -5.35 32.08 10.93
N LYS A 217 -4.72 33.19 10.54
CA LYS A 217 -5.19 34.04 9.46
C LYS A 217 -5.26 33.27 8.14
N GLU A 218 -4.22 32.51 7.82
CA GLU A 218 -4.18 31.71 6.60
C GLU A 218 -5.19 30.55 6.63
N TYR A 219 -5.36 29.90 7.78
CA TYR A 219 -6.38 28.86 7.98
C TYR A 219 -7.79 29.42 7.72
N LYS A 220 -8.14 30.54 8.34
CA LYS A 220 -9.43 31.22 8.14
C LYS A 220 -9.66 31.59 6.68
N LYS A 221 -8.62 32.13 6.04
CA LYS A 221 -8.67 32.49 4.61
C LYS A 221 -8.93 31.27 3.73
N PHE A 222 -8.30 30.14 4.02
CA PHE A 222 -8.36 28.97 3.16
C PHE A 222 -9.61 28.10 3.39
N PHE A 223 -10.21 28.18 4.58
CA PHE A 223 -11.36 27.36 4.97
C PHE A 223 -12.56 28.20 5.39
N ASN A 224 -12.91 29.23 4.60
CA ASN A 224 -14.16 29.99 4.71
C ASN A 224 -14.45 30.53 6.14
N ASN A 225 -13.46 31.16 6.77
CA ASN A 225 -13.54 31.73 8.12
C ASN A 225 -13.82 30.72 9.25
N GLU A 226 -13.57 29.43 9.04
CA GLU A 226 -13.55 28.46 10.13
C GLU A 226 -12.55 28.86 11.23
N ASP A 227 -12.95 28.70 12.49
CA ASP A 227 -12.11 29.06 13.62
C ASP A 227 -11.28 27.87 14.13
N ILE A 228 -10.04 28.14 14.50
CA ILE A 228 -9.14 27.18 15.12
C ILE A 228 -8.33 27.87 16.21
N SER A 229 -8.31 27.28 17.40
CA SER A 229 -7.54 27.84 18.51
C SER A 229 -6.04 27.57 18.32
N ALA A 230 -5.20 28.56 18.66
CA ALA A 230 -3.75 28.44 18.59
C ALA A 230 -3.23 27.21 19.34
N ASN A 231 -3.84 26.90 20.49
CA ASN A 231 -3.45 25.77 21.34
C ASN A 231 -3.75 24.42 20.67
N ARG A 232 -4.85 24.32 19.89
CA ARG A 232 -5.17 23.09 19.14
C ARG A 232 -4.19 22.82 18.02
N ILE A 233 -3.57 23.86 17.43
CA ILE A 233 -2.58 23.66 16.34
C ILE A 233 -1.45 22.75 16.83
N GLY A 234 -0.88 23.01 18.02
CA GLY A 234 0.22 22.22 18.54
C GLY A 234 -0.14 20.76 18.83
N GLU A 235 -1.33 20.53 19.39
CA GLU A 235 -1.87 19.18 19.61
C GLU A 235 -2.04 18.44 18.28
N ILE A 236 -2.66 19.08 17.30
CA ILE A 236 -2.92 18.49 15.98
C ILE A 236 -1.60 18.12 15.29
N VAL A 237 -0.61 19.02 15.29
CA VAL A 237 0.71 18.73 14.71
C VAL A 237 1.39 17.55 15.42
N SER A 238 1.30 17.51 16.75
CA SER A 238 1.87 16.42 17.56
C SER A 238 1.21 15.07 17.27
N ASN A 239 -0.04 15.07 16.82
CA ASN A 239 -0.74 13.85 16.38
C ASN A 239 -0.38 13.47 14.94
N ILE A 240 -0.29 14.43 14.00
CA ILE A 240 0.04 14.17 12.59
C ILE A 240 1.43 13.56 12.44
N ARG A 241 2.43 14.11 13.12
CA ARG A 241 3.83 13.66 12.97
C ARG A 241 4.00 12.15 13.18
N PRO A 242 3.63 11.56 14.34
CA PRO A 242 3.82 10.13 14.57
C PRO A 242 2.87 9.24 13.79
N SER A 243 1.63 9.67 13.53
CA SER A 243 0.62 8.80 12.93
C SER A 243 0.61 8.81 11.40
N ILE A 244 1.07 9.90 10.78
CA ILE A 244 0.95 10.13 9.33
C ILE A 244 2.32 10.33 8.68
N ILE A 245 3.20 11.14 9.28
CA ILE A 245 4.49 11.50 8.66
C ILE A 245 5.56 10.43 8.95
N LYS A 246 5.82 10.10 10.22
CA LYS A 246 6.90 9.18 10.62
C LYS A 246 6.85 7.79 9.98
N PRO A 247 5.68 7.17 9.75
CA PRO A 247 5.63 5.87 9.06
C PRO A 247 6.10 5.91 7.59
N LYS A 248 6.27 7.10 7.01
CA LYS A 248 6.70 7.30 5.62
C LYS A 248 8.18 7.70 5.54
N VAL A 249 9.05 6.70 5.49
CA VAL A 249 10.52 6.87 5.43
C VAL A 249 10.98 7.87 4.37
N LEU A 250 10.33 7.88 3.20
CA LEU A 250 10.70 8.76 2.08
C LEU A 250 10.52 10.25 2.35
N ILE A 251 9.66 10.64 3.29
CA ILE A 251 9.29 12.05 3.54
C ILE A 251 9.54 12.47 5.00
N SER A 252 9.59 11.51 5.94
CA SER A 252 9.74 11.79 7.37
C SER A 252 11.01 12.56 7.68
N ASP A 253 12.10 12.24 6.99
CA ASP A 253 13.42 12.84 7.24
C ASP A 253 13.60 14.16 6.49
N ARG A 254 12.66 14.49 5.60
CA ARG A 254 12.66 15.70 4.79
C ARG A 254 11.78 16.80 5.38
N ILE A 255 10.76 16.43 6.17
CA ILE A 255 9.85 17.40 6.80
C ILE A 255 10.40 17.83 8.16
N GLU A 256 10.82 19.09 8.24
CA GLU A 256 11.01 19.77 9.52
C GLU A 256 9.68 20.40 9.94
N TRP A 257 9.02 19.85 10.95
CA TRP A 257 7.81 20.45 11.52
C TRP A 257 7.87 20.46 13.04
N ARG A 258 8.18 21.63 13.61
CA ARG A 258 8.37 21.80 15.05
C ARG A 258 8.03 23.20 15.52
N PHE A 259 7.80 23.33 16.82
CA PHE A 259 7.57 24.61 17.46
C PHE A 259 8.86 25.12 18.12
N ASP A 260 9.31 26.31 17.73
CA ASP A 260 10.40 27.03 18.35
C ASP A 260 9.86 27.88 19.50
N ARG A 261 10.06 27.37 20.73
CA ARG A 261 9.62 28.04 21.96
C ARG A 261 10.35 29.35 22.22
N LYS A 262 11.59 29.52 21.74
CA LYS A 262 12.39 30.73 21.99
C LYS A 262 11.81 31.93 21.26
N ASN A 263 11.32 31.69 20.03
CA ASN A 263 10.82 32.75 19.15
C ASN A 263 9.28 32.77 19.02
N ASP A 264 8.57 31.90 19.74
CA ASP A 264 7.12 31.68 19.68
C ASP A 264 6.59 31.44 18.24
N GLN A 265 7.33 30.64 17.47
CA GLN A 265 7.08 30.41 16.05
C GLN A 265 7.06 28.93 15.70
N TRP A 266 6.31 28.58 14.67
CA TRP A 266 6.36 27.26 14.05
C TRP A 266 7.35 27.24 12.90
N ILE A 267 8.16 26.19 12.85
CA ILE A 267 9.03 25.87 11.73
C ILE A 267 8.35 24.77 10.91
N PHE A 268 8.15 25.00 9.61
CA PHE A 268 7.66 24.02 8.64
C PHE A 268 8.45 24.12 7.34
N LYS A 269 9.20 23.08 6.99
CA LYS A 269 10.01 23.00 5.77
C LYS A 269 10.00 21.58 5.20
N ILE A 270 10.09 21.45 3.88
CA ILE A 270 10.27 20.16 3.22
C ILE A 270 11.51 20.22 2.30
N SER A 271 12.52 19.42 2.61
CA SER A 271 13.77 19.39 1.84
C SER A 271 13.60 18.58 0.53
N PRO A 272 14.33 18.93 -0.55
CA PRO A 272 14.44 18.08 -1.73
C PRO A 272 15.10 16.74 -1.38
N MET A 273 14.96 15.71 -2.23
CA MET A 273 15.78 14.50 -2.06
C MET A 273 17.26 14.84 -2.27
N SER A 274 18.08 14.54 -1.27
CA SER A 274 19.53 14.48 -1.43
C SER A 274 19.84 13.27 -2.33
N HIS A 275 20.47 13.50 -3.48
CA HIS A 275 21.01 12.44 -4.33
C HIS A 275 22.19 11.74 -3.66
#